data_AF-A0A2V5TBB3-F1
#
_entry.id   AF-A0A2V5TBB3-F1
#
_cell.length_a   1.000
_cell.length_b   1.000
_cell.length_c   1.000
_cell.angle_alpha   90.00
_cell.angle_beta   90.00
_cell.angle_gamma   90.00
#
_symmetry.space_group_name_H-M   'P 1'
#
loop_
_entity.id
_entity.type
_entity.pdbx_description
1 polymer ?
#
loop_
_entity_poly.entity_id
_entity_poly.type
_entity_poly.pdbx_seq_one_letter_code
_entity_poly.pdbx_strand_id
1 'polypeptide(L)'
;MIEECAWPGSELQKRIRQIWLPLFTPPPPPTYIPKEEFGKKIGAAIEARFHDVATAVKKLRARGGKIVFVRFPESGELKKLEDRETPRAGIWDQVIKKTGAPGIYYEDYPELSGFNCPEWSHLSAGDSVEFSKRLIPHLRKALQL
;
A
#
# COMPACT_ATOMS: atom_id res chain seq x y z
N MET A 1 8.67 20.54 5.39
CA MET A 1 7.21 20.44 5.28
C MET A 1 6.67 21.15 6.51
N ILE A 2 5.96 22.27 6.34
CA ILE A 2 5.42 23.04 7.47
C ILE A 2 4.29 22.22 8.14
N GLU A 3 4.24 22.20 9.46
CA GLU A 3 3.39 21.28 10.25
C GLU A 3 1.89 21.43 9.94
N GLU A 4 1.48 22.61 9.46
CA GLU A 4 0.10 22.95 9.10
C GLU A 4 -0.43 22.09 7.94
N CYS A 5 0.45 21.59 7.08
CA CYS A 5 0.06 20.77 5.93
C CYS A 5 -0.48 19.39 6.30
N ALA A 6 -0.07 18.85 7.45
CA ALA A 6 -0.41 17.49 7.89
C ALA A 6 -1.36 17.48 9.10
N TRP A 7 -1.84 18.65 9.54
CA TRP A 7 -2.69 18.76 10.72
C TRP A 7 -4.09 18.17 10.46
N PRO A 8 -4.58 17.25 11.30
CA PRO A 8 -5.95 16.76 11.22
C PRO A 8 -6.98 17.90 11.37
N GLY A 9 -7.76 18.13 10.34
CA GLY A 9 -8.76 19.18 10.23
C GLY A 9 -8.36 20.35 9.34
N SER A 10 -7.12 20.42 8.84
CA SER A 10 -6.66 21.54 8.02
C SER A 10 -7.30 21.59 6.62
N GLU A 11 -7.38 22.78 6.04
CA GLU A 11 -7.91 22.96 4.69
C GLU A 11 -7.09 22.22 3.63
N LEU A 12 -5.77 22.13 3.82
CA LEU A 12 -4.92 21.36 2.92
C LEU A 12 -5.23 19.86 3.02
N GLN A 13 -5.35 19.31 4.24
CA GLN A 13 -5.73 17.91 4.43
C GLN A 13 -7.08 17.60 3.76
N LYS A 14 -8.09 18.46 3.95
CA LYS A 14 -9.40 18.32 3.29
C LYS A 14 -9.27 18.33 1.77
N ARG A 15 -8.45 19.23 1.22
CA ARG A 15 -8.17 19.30 -0.22
C ARG A 15 -7.47 18.05 -0.74
N ILE A 16 -6.49 17.50 -0.02
CA ILE A 16 -5.79 16.28 -0.43
C ILE A 16 -6.74 15.08 -0.42
N ARG A 17 -7.66 14.97 0.55
CA ARG A 17 -8.71 13.94 0.51
C ARG A 17 -9.52 13.97 -0.79
N GLN A 18 -9.75 15.15 -1.38
CA GLN A 18 -10.45 15.26 -2.65
C GLN A 18 -9.67 14.64 -3.82
N ILE A 19 -8.34 14.58 -3.74
CA ILE A 19 -7.47 13.97 -4.77
C ILE A 19 -7.69 12.45 -4.82
N TRP A 20 -8.07 11.82 -3.71
CA TRP A 20 -8.40 10.40 -3.66
C TRP A 20 -9.78 10.09 -4.23
N LEU A 21 -10.69 11.07 -4.34
CA LEU A 21 -12.06 10.81 -4.78
C LEU A 21 -12.20 10.13 -6.15
N PRO A 22 -11.42 10.51 -7.18
CA PRO A 22 -11.43 9.80 -8.46
C PRO A 22 -11.08 8.31 -8.35
N LEU A 23 -10.32 7.90 -7.32
CA LEU A 23 -10.03 6.48 -7.06
C LEU A 23 -11.25 5.73 -6.52
N PHE A 24 -12.15 6.38 -5.78
CA PHE A 24 -13.41 5.79 -5.31
C PHE A 24 -14.47 5.65 -6.41
N THR A 25 -14.33 6.43 -7.49
CA THR A 25 -15.25 6.43 -8.63
C THR A 25 -14.48 6.16 -9.92
N PRO A 26 -13.89 4.96 -10.10
CA PRO A 26 -13.23 4.64 -11.35
C PRO A 26 -14.24 4.71 -12.50
N PRO A 27 -13.82 5.11 -13.71
CA PRO A 27 -14.70 5.13 -14.86
C PRO A 27 -15.28 3.72 -15.10
N PRO A 28 -16.54 3.62 -15.57
CA PRO A 28 -17.11 2.32 -15.87
C PRO A 28 -16.30 1.61 -16.95
N PRO A 29 -16.32 0.27 -16.99
CA PRO A 29 -15.72 -0.48 -18.09
C PRO A 29 -16.22 0.05 -19.46
N PRO A 30 -15.36 0.06 -20.49
CA PRO A 30 -15.76 0.51 -21.82
C PRO A 30 -16.96 -0.29 -22.34
N THR A 31 -17.99 0.39 -22.83
CA THR A 31 -19.24 -0.24 -23.29
C THR A 31 -19.06 -1.09 -24.55
N TYR A 32 -17.97 -0.88 -25.29
CA TYR A 32 -17.62 -1.59 -26.52
C TYR A 32 -16.77 -2.85 -26.29
N ILE A 33 -16.44 -3.19 -25.05
CA ILE A 33 -15.73 -4.44 -24.70
C ILE A 33 -16.63 -5.28 -23.80
N PRO A 34 -16.87 -6.57 -24.09
CA PRO A 34 -17.60 -7.46 -23.20
C PRO A 34 -16.99 -7.47 -21.80
N LYS A 35 -17.82 -7.38 -20.75
CA LYS A 35 -17.36 -7.27 -19.35
C LYS A 35 -16.38 -8.37 -18.95
N GLU A 36 -16.62 -9.61 -19.39
CA GLU A 36 -15.74 -10.74 -19.11
C GLU A 36 -14.35 -10.56 -19.75
N GLU A 37 -14.30 -10.09 -20.99
CA GLU A 37 -13.04 -9.84 -21.69
C GLU A 37 -12.27 -8.68 -21.04
N PHE A 38 -12.98 -7.61 -20.65
CA PHE A 38 -12.39 -6.53 -19.88
C PHE A 38 -11.81 -7.05 -18.56
N GLY A 39 -12.56 -7.87 -17.82
CA GLY A 39 -12.10 -8.49 -16.59
C GLY A 39 -10.85 -9.35 -16.78
N LYS A 40 -10.79 -10.15 -17.86
CA LYS A 40 -9.58 -10.93 -18.22
C LYS A 40 -8.38 -10.03 -18.51
N LYS A 41 -8.58 -8.92 -19.22
CA LYS A 41 -7.51 -7.94 -19.50
C LYS A 41 -6.98 -7.29 -18.21
N ILE A 42 -7.86 -6.92 -17.29
CA ILE A 42 -7.47 -6.40 -15.97
C ILE A 42 -6.72 -7.46 -15.16
N GLY A 43 -7.23 -8.69 -15.10
CA GLY A 43 -6.54 -9.80 -14.41
C GLY A 43 -5.15 -10.07 -14.97
N ALA A 44 -4.99 -10.06 -16.30
CA ALA A 44 -3.70 -10.20 -16.95
C ALA A 44 -2.74 -9.04 -16.61
N ALA A 45 -3.25 -7.81 -16.54
CA ALA A 45 -2.46 -6.65 -16.12
C ALA A 45 -1.98 -6.77 -14.66
N ILE A 46 -2.85 -7.24 -13.76
CA ILE A 46 -2.49 -7.50 -12.36
C ILE A 46 -1.41 -8.58 -12.25
N GLU A 47 -1.58 -9.72 -12.93
CA GLU A 47 -0.57 -10.79 -12.95
C GLU A 47 0.77 -10.31 -13.52
N ALA A 48 0.74 -9.47 -14.56
CA ALA A 48 1.96 -8.86 -15.09
C ALA A 48 2.68 -8.02 -14.04
N ARG A 49 1.96 -7.24 -13.22
CA ARG A 49 2.57 -6.49 -12.10
C ARG A 49 3.19 -7.41 -11.06
N PHE A 50 2.57 -8.53 -10.70
CA PHE A 50 3.20 -9.50 -9.81
C PHE A 50 4.50 -10.07 -10.41
N HIS A 51 4.50 -10.38 -11.71
CA HIS A 51 5.69 -10.85 -12.41
C HIS A 51 6.82 -9.80 -12.41
N ASP A 52 6.48 -8.54 -12.67
CA ASP A 52 7.47 -7.45 -12.70
C ASP A 52 8.12 -7.24 -11.34
N VAL A 53 7.32 -7.25 -10.26
CA VAL A 53 7.81 -7.13 -8.89
C VAL A 53 8.71 -8.31 -8.53
N ALA A 54 8.29 -9.54 -8.81
CA ALA A 54 9.11 -10.73 -8.57
C ALA A 54 10.44 -10.69 -9.35
N THR A 55 10.40 -10.24 -10.60
CA THR A 55 11.58 -10.06 -11.44
C THR A 55 12.53 -9.00 -10.87
N ALA A 56 12.00 -7.86 -10.40
CA ALA A 56 12.79 -6.82 -9.75
C ALA A 56 13.45 -7.33 -8.47
N VAL A 57 12.71 -8.05 -7.61
CA VAL A 57 13.25 -8.66 -6.39
C VAL A 57 14.38 -9.63 -6.71
N LYS A 58 14.21 -10.50 -7.71
CA LYS A 58 15.28 -11.43 -8.15
C LYS A 58 16.53 -10.68 -8.59
N LYS A 59 16.38 -9.63 -9.39
CA LYS A 59 17.52 -8.79 -9.86
C LYS A 59 18.25 -8.11 -8.71
N LEU A 60 17.51 -7.54 -7.74
CA LEU A 60 18.11 -6.86 -6.58
C LEU A 60 18.85 -7.84 -5.68
N ARG A 61 18.25 -9.02 -5.39
CA ARG A 61 18.90 -10.07 -4.59
C ARG A 61 20.14 -10.65 -5.26
N ALA A 62 20.14 -10.82 -6.58
CA ALA A 62 21.32 -11.25 -7.33
C ALA A 62 22.50 -10.27 -7.21
N ARG A 63 22.26 -9.01 -6.84
CA ARG A 63 23.28 -7.99 -6.55
C ARG A 63 23.64 -7.88 -5.06
N GLY A 64 23.19 -8.82 -4.23
CA GLY A 64 23.38 -8.80 -2.77
C GLY A 64 22.38 -7.93 -2.01
N GLY A 65 21.35 -7.38 -2.68
CA GLY A 65 20.32 -6.59 -2.01
C GLY A 65 19.44 -7.45 -1.10
N LYS A 66 19.27 -7.02 0.16
CA LYS A 66 18.24 -7.57 1.05
C LYS A 66 16.93 -6.82 0.83
N ILE A 67 15.82 -7.55 0.72
CA ILE A 67 14.49 -6.99 0.40
C ILE A 67 13.50 -7.39 1.48
N VAL A 68 12.75 -6.41 1.98
CA VAL A 68 11.56 -6.57 2.82
C VAL A 68 10.47 -5.68 2.25
N PHE A 69 9.25 -6.20 2.13
CA PHE A 69 8.07 -5.40 1.78
C PHE A 69 7.42 -4.85 3.04
N VAL A 70 6.95 -3.61 2.98
CA VAL A 70 6.21 -2.98 4.07
C VAL A 70 4.88 -2.45 3.52
N ARG A 71 3.77 -2.89 4.10
CA ARG A 71 2.46 -2.27 3.90
C ARG A 71 2.31 -1.20 4.97
N PHE A 72 2.29 0.05 4.54
CA PHE A 72 2.09 1.20 5.42
C PHE A 72 0.63 1.31 5.84
N PRO A 73 0.34 1.99 6.97
CA PRO A 73 -1.04 2.21 7.42
C PRO A 73 -1.86 3.02 6.42
N GLU A 74 -3.12 2.63 6.27
CA GLU A 74 -4.19 3.40 5.64
C GLU A 74 -5.35 3.57 6.63
N SER A 75 -6.15 4.63 6.45
CA SER A 75 -7.29 4.88 7.33
C SER A 75 -8.49 5.47 6.58
N GLY A 76 -9.63 5.57 7.25
CA GLY A 76 -10.84 6.22 6.72
C GLY A 76 -11.39 5.55 5.47
N GLU A 77 -11.82 6.35 4.50
CA GLU A 77 -12.53 5.86 3.30
C GLU A 77 -11.61 5.09 2.34
N LEU A 78 -10.30 5.41 2.28
CA LEU A 78 -9.36 4.65 1.46
C LEU A 78 -9.26 3.20 1.93
N LYS A 79 -9.11 3.00 3.24
CA LYS A 79 -9.08 1.66 3.82
C LYS A 79 -10.33 0.85 3.46
N LYS A 80 -11.52 1.45 3.62
CA LYS A 80 -12.78 0.78 3.26
C LYS A 80 -12.84 0.38 1.78
N LEU A 81 -12.33 1.22 0.89
CA LEU A 81 -12.23 0.90 -0.54
C LEU A 81 -11.25 -0.25 -0.77
N GLU A 82 -10.03 -0.15 -0.26
CA GLU A 82 -8.99 -1.16 -0.50
C GLU A 82 -9.35 -2.52 0.09
N ASP A 83 -9.97 -2.56 1.27
CA ASP A 83 -10.48 -3.79 1.88
C ASP A 83 -11.54 -4.48 0.99
N ARG A 84 -12.31 -3.71 0.21
CA ARG A 84 -13.36 -4.20 -0.67
C ARG A 84 -12.86 -4.58 -2.06
N GLU A 85 -12.10 -3.69 -2.70
CA GLU A 85 -11.71 -3.80 -4.11
C GLU A 85 -10.39 -4.54 -4.30
N THR A 86 -9.45 -4.39 -3.34
CA THR A 86 -8.09 -4.94 -3.41
C THR A 86 -7.71 -5.62 -2.10
N PRO A 87 -8.50 -6.62 -1.64
CA PRO A 87 -8.29 -7.25 -0.35
C PRO A 87 -6.87 -7.84 -0.24
N ARG A 88 -6.33 -7.86 0.98
CA ARG A 88 -4.98 -8.37 1.30
C ARG A 88 -4.65 -9.70 0.61
N ALA A 89 -5.56 -10.67 0.67
CA ALA A 89 -5.38 -11.99 0.06
C ALA A 89 -5.22 -11.96 -1.47
N GLY A 90 -5.87 -10.99 -2.12
CA GLY A 90 -5.83 -10.83 -3.57
C GLY A 90 -4.56 -10.14 -4.06
N ILE A 91 -4.00 -9.21 -3.28
CA ILE A 91 -2.86 -8.39 -3.71
C ILE A 91 -1.62 -8.62 -2.84
N TRP A 92 -1.66 -8.24 -1.56
CA TRP A 92 -0.49 -8.28 -0.69
C TRP A 92 0.07 -9.70 -0.53
N ASP A 93 -0.77 -10.67 -0.21
CA ASP A 93 -0.33 -12.05 0.01
C ASP A 93 0.26 -12.66 -1.28
N GLN A 94 -0.25 -12.26 -2.45
CA GLN A 94 0.32 -12.66 -3.75
C GLN A 94 1.71 -12.05 -3.95
N VAL A 95 1.92 -10.76 -3.64
CA VAL A 95 3.24 -10.12 -3.74
C VAL A 95 4.25 -10.84 -2.86
N ILE A 96 3.91 -11.12 -1.59
CA ILE A 96 4.80 -11.82 -0.66
C ILE A 96 5.11 -13.23 -1.17
N LYS A 97 4.07 -13.99 -1.58
CA LYS A 97 4.24 -15.35 -2.11
C LYS A 97 5.12 -15.40 -3.36
N LYS A 98 4.88 -14.53 -4.34
CA LYS A 98 5.57 -14.54 -5.64
C LYS A 98 7.01 -14.06 -5.54
N THR A 99 7.30 -13.16 -4.59
CA THR A 99 8.65 -12.63 -4.38
C THR A 99 9.49 -13.47 -3.42
N GLY A 100 8.83 -14.22 -2.51
CA GLY A 100 9.50 -14.91 -1.42
C GLY A 100 10.30 -13.96 -0.53
N ALA A 101 9.87 -12.70 -0.43
CA ALA A 101 10.48 -11.72 0.46
C ALA A 101 9.68 -11.60 1.75
N PRO A 102 10.34 -11.35 2.90
CA PRO A 102 9.63 -11.03 4.13
C PRO A 102 8.70 -9.83 3.91
N GLY A 103 7.51 -9.89 4.49
CA GLY A 103 6.53 -8.81 4.49
C GLY A 103 6.23 -8.36 5.91
N ILE A 104 6.06 -7.05 6.08
CA ILE A 104 5.56 -6.43 7.31
C ILE A 104 4.24 -5.76 6.92
N TYR A 105 3.12 -6.34 7.36
CA TYR A 105 1.80 -5.73 7.19
C TYR A 105 1.43 -5.01 8.48
N TYR A 106 1.15 -3.70 8.42
CA TYR A 106 0.98 -2.88 9.63
C TYR A 106 -0.10 -3.43 10.59
N GLU A 107 -1.19 -4.01 10.08
CA GLU A 107 -2.25 -4.60 10.91
C GLU A 107 -1.83 -5.85 11.70
N ASP A 108 -0.73 -6.51 11.31
CA ASP A 108 -0.22 -7.69 12.02
C ASP A 108 0.47 -7.31 13.35
N TYR A 109 0.71 -6.01 13.58
CA TYR A 109 1.48 -5.50 14.72
C TYR A 109 0.68 -4.40 15.45
N PRO A 110 0.21 -4.62 16.69
CA PRO A 110 -0.58 -3.64 17.43
C PRO A 110 0.07 -2.24 17.54
N GLU A 111 1.40 -2.17 17.60
CA GLU A 111 2.15 -0.92 17.67
C GLU A 111 2.23 -0.16 16.34
N LEU A 112 1.98 -0.85 15.21
CA LEU A 112 1.96 -0.28 13.86
C LEU A 112 0.54 -0.03 13.33
N SER A 113 -0.50 -0.60 13.97
CA SER A 113 -1.89 -0.52 13.50
C SER A 113 -2.66 0.71 14.01
N GLY A 114 -2.14 1.41 15.02
CA GLY A 114 -2.83 2.53 15.68
C GLY A 114 -2.72 3.90 15.00
N PHE A 115 -2.11 4.00 13.81
CA PHE A 115 -1.89 5.29 13.15
C PHE A 115 -3.10 5.74 12.32
N ASN A 116 -3.39 7.04 12.35
CA ASN A 116 -4.42 7.65 11.52
C ASN A 116 -3.79 8.53 10.43
N CYS A 117 -4.01 8.17 9.17
CA CYS A 117 -3.53 8.92 8.03
C CYS A 117 -4.43 10.15 7.79
N PRO A 118 -3.92 11.39 7.91
CA PRO A 118 -4.77 12.58 7.81
C PRO A 118 -5.56 12.62 6.51
N GLU A 119 -4.96 12.24 5.39
CA GLU A 119 -5.60 12.22 4.07
C GLU A 119 -5.91 10.81 3.55
N TRP A 120 -5.92 9.82 4.46
CA TRP A 120 -6.26 8.40 4.27
C TRP A 120 -5.14 7.45 3.84
N SER A 121 -4.04 7.91 3.25
CA SER A 121 -2.95 7.06 2.72
C SER A 121 -1.58 7.31 3.36
N HIS A 122 -1.31 8.53 3.79
CA HIS A 122 -0.03 9.01 4.27
C HIS A 122 -0.11 9.40 5.75
N LEU A 123 0.95 9.07 6.48
CA LEU A 123 1.14 9.50 7.86
C LEU A 123 1.40 11.00 7.95
N SER A 124 1.03 11.61 9.08
CA SER A 124 1.48 12.95 9.42
C SER A 124 3.01 12.99 9.61
N ALA A 125 3.61 14.18 9.60
CA ALA A 125 5.05 14.31 9.82
C ALA A 125 5.47 13.70 11.18
N GLY A 126 4.74 14.01 12.26
CA GLY A 126 4.99 13.44 13.59
C GLY A 126 4.78 11.93 13.63
N ASP A 127 3.68 11.44 13.06
CA ASP A 127 3.39 10.01 13.02
C ASP A 127 4.39 9.23 12.17
N SER A 128 4.94 9.83 11.11
CA SER A 128 5.96 9.18 10.28
C SER A 128 7.24 8.90 11.06
N VAL A 129 7.62 9.82 11.97
CA VAL A 129 8.77 9.63 12.87
C VAL A 129 8.49 8.50 13.85
N GLU A 130 7.30 8.50 14.46
CA GLU A 130 6.93 7.49 15.44
C GLU A 130 6.74 6.10 14.83
N PHE A 131 6.07 6.01 13.68
CA PHE A 131 5.94 4.77 12.91
C PHE A 131 7.30 4.21 12.53
N SER A 132 8.23 5.05 12.07
CA SER A 132 9.58 4.61 11.71
C SER A 132 10.32 4.01 12.90
N LYS A 133 10.23 4.63 14.09
CA LYS A 133 10.84 4.08 15.32
C LYS A 133 10.27 2.69 15.65
N ARG A 134 8.96 2.51 15.53
CA ARG A 134 8.27 1.24 15.82
C ARG A 134 8.50 0.18 14.74
N LEU A 135 8.73 0.58 13.50
CA LEU A 135 9.00 -0.32 12.38
C LEU A 135 10.42 -0.91 12.42
N ILE A 136 11.41 -0.15 12.90
CA ILE A 136 12.83 -0.56 12.89
C ILE A 136 13.08 -1.95 13.52
N PRO A 137 12.54 -2.28 14.71
CA PRO A 137 12.71 -3.62 15.30
C PRO A 137 12.22 -4.74 14.37
N HIS A 138 11.09 -4.54 13.69
CA HIS A 138 10.53 -5.52 12.75
C HIS A 138 11.39 -5.67 11.49
N LEU A 139 11.92 -4.55 10.98
CA LEU A 139 12.86 -4.58 9.85
C LEU A 139 14.15 -5.31 10.21
N ARG A 140 14.74 -5.04 11.38
CA ARG A 140 15.94 -5.74 11.86
C ARG A 140 15.71 -7.24 11.96
N LYS A 141 14.60 -7.64 12.58
CA LYS A 141 14.18 -9.05 12.67
C LYS A 141 14.02 -9.68 11.29
N ALA A 142 13.33 -9.02 10.37
CA ALA A 142 13.10 -9.53 9.00
C ALA A 142 14.40 -9.64 8.18
N LEU A 143 15.37 -8.76 8.42
CA LEU A 143 16.67 -8.72 7.74
C LEU A 143 17.77 -9.57 8.41
N GLN A 144 17.46 -10.15 9.58
CA GLN A 144 18.39 -10.87 10.44
C GLN A 144 19.62 -10.01 10.78
N LEU A 145 19.35 -8.78 11.24
CA LEU A 145 20.33 -7.77 11.66
C LEU A 145 20.25 -7.50 13.16
#